data_AF-A0A7X0AE82-F1
#
_entry.id   AF-A0A7X0AE82-F1
#
_cell.length_a   1.000
_cell.length_b   1.000
_cell.length_c   1.000
_cell.angle_alpha   90.00
_cell.angle_beta   90.00
_cell.angle_gamma   90.00
#
_symmetry.space_group_name_H-M   'P 1'
#
loop_
_entity.id
_entity.type
_entity.pdbx_description
1 polymer ?
#
loop_
_entity_poly.entity_id
_entity_poly.type
_entity_poly.pdbx_seq_one_letter_code
_entity_poly.pdbx_strand_id
1 'polypeptide(L)' 'MTIFAINDVGQISGYYVDASGAFHGFVETQKQFHTIDVPGAAVTFATTINNFGVVAGEYFDAAGKQYGFVATPAGTQQRN' A
#
# COMPACT_ATOMS: atom_id res chain seq x y z
N MET A 1 -5.02 -11.65 4.42
CA MET A 1 -5.23 -10.22 4.10
C MET A 1 -5.95 -9.57 5.27
N THR A 2 -5.57 -8.34 5.60
CA THR A 2 -6.22 -7.50 6.62
C THR A 2 -6.50 -6.14 6.01
N ILE A 3 -7.70 -5.59 6.25
CA ILE A 3 -8.10 -4.24 5.82
C ILE A 3 -7.84 -3.26 6.95
N PHE A 4 -7.24 -2.10 6.64
CA PHE A 4 -7.02 -1.02 7.61
C PHE A 4 -7.91 0.19 7.37
N ALA A 5 -8.17 0.56 6.12
CA ALA A 5 -8.93 1.76 5.80
C ALA A 5 -9.77 1.59 4.53
N ILE A 6 -10.81 2.41 4.44
CA ILE A 6 -11.66 2.60 3.27
C ILE A 6 -11.90 4.11 3.09
N ASN A 7 -11.94 4.58 1.85
CA ASN A 7 -12.29 5.97 1.54
C ASN A 7 -13.71 6.10 0.96
N ASP A 8 -14.20 7.32 0.73
CA ASP A 8 -15.60 7.57 0.33
C ASP A 8 -15.93 7.04 -1.07
N VAL A 9 -14.92 6.81 -1.91
CA VAL A 9 -15.08 6.23 -3.25
C VAL A 9 -14.97 4.70 -3.24
N GLY A 10 -14.88 4.09 -2.05
CA GLY A 10 -14.89 2.64 -1.86
C GLY A 10 -13.57 1.94 -2.19
N GLN A 11 -12.45 2.67 -2.20
CA GLN A 11 -11.12 2.07 -2.26
C GLN A 11 -10.70 1.65 -0.86
N ILE A 12 -10.10 0.47 -0.75
CA ILE A 12 -9.62 -0.08 0.52
C ILE A 12 -8.11 -0.18 0.52
N SER A 13 -7.48 0.05 1.66
CA SER A 13 -6.05 -0.19 1.88
C SER A 13 -5.82 -1.18 3.01
N GLY A 14 -4.71 -1.90 2.95
CA GLY A 14 -4.35 -2.87 3.98
C GLY A 14 -3.04 -3.58 3.69
N TYR A 15 -2.92 -4.81 4.19
CA TYR A 15 -1.82 -5.70 3.81
C TYR A 15 -2.27 -7.13 3.56
N TYR A 16 -1.47 -7.87 2.82
CA TYR A 16 -1.59 -9.31 2.67
C TYR A 16 -0.23 -9.98 2.90
N VAL A 17 -0.26 -11.29 3.13
CA VAL A 17 0.93 -12.12 3.24
C VAL A 17 0.94 -13.05 2.04
N ASP A 18 2.05 -13.06 1.30
CA ASP A 18 2.20 -13.92 0.13
C ASP A 18 2.60 -15.36 0.51
N ALA A 19 2.81 -16.22 -0.49
CA ALA A 19 3.20 -17.62 -0.27
C ALA A 19 4.60 -17.79 0.36
N SER A 20 5.45 -16.76 0.29
CA SER A 20 6.78 -16.74 0.89
C SER A 20 6.77 -16.26 2.35
N GLY A 21 5.62 -15.77 2.83
CA GLY A 21 5.49 -15.16 4.16
C GLY A 21 5.82 -13.67 4.17
N ALA A 22 6.05 -13.04 3.01
CA ALA A 22 6.33 -11.61 2.92
C ALA A 22 5.05 -10.78 3.06
N PHE A 23 5.17 -9.65 3.76
CA PHE A 23 4.06 -8.76 4.05
C PHE A 23 4.05 -7.58 3.07
N HIS A 24 2.98 -7.49 2.30
CA HIS A 24 2.83 -6.49 1.25
C HIS A 24 1.68 -5.54 1.58
N GLY A 25 1.92 -4.24 1.39
CA GLY A 25 0.84 -3.26 1.42
C GLY A 25 -0.03 -3.41 0.18
N PHE A 26 -1.29 -2.99 0.24
CA PHE A 26 -2.11 -2.93 -0.96
C PHE A 26 -3.12 -1.79 -0.92
N VAL A 27 -3.57 -1.43 -2.13
CA VAL A 27 -4.85 -0.74 -2.36
C VAL A 27 -5.67 -1.57 -3.33
N GLU A 28 -6.92 -1.81 -2.97
CA GLU A 28 -7.89 -2.41 -3.86
C GLU A 28 -8.97 -1.39 -4.22
N THR A 29 -9.25 -1.31 -5.51
CA THR A 29 -10.44 -0.68 -6.07
C THR A 29 -11.40 -1.79 -6.49
N GLN A 30 -12.69 -1.49 -6.69
CA GLN A 30 -13.71 -2.47 -7.09
C GLN A 30 -13.33 -3.40 -8.28
N LYS A 31 -12.32 -3.04 -9.08
CA LYS A 31 -11.89 -3.81 -10.25
C LYS A 31 -10.42 -4.23 -10.22
N GLN A 32 -9.59 -3.65 -9.37
CA GLN A 32 -8.13 -3.76 -9.49
C GLN A 32 -7.48 -3.78 -8.12
N PHE A 33 -6.60 -4.76 -7.92
CA PHE A 33 -5.75 -4.92 -6.75
C PHE A 33 -4.35 -4.43 -7.08
N HIS A 34 -3.82 -3.50 -6.28
CA HIS A 34 -2.48 -2.93 -6.46
C HIS A 34 -1.64 -3.19 -5.23
N THR A 35 -0.53 -3.90 -5.42
CA THR A 35 0.49 -4.08 -4.38
C THR A 35 1.29 -2.79 -4.20
N ILE A 36 1.58 -2.47 -2.94
CA ILE A 36 2.49 -1.38 -2.54
C ILE A 36 3.68 -2.04 -1.85
N ASP A 37 4.80 -2.06 -2.56
CA ASP A 37 6.09 -2.51 -2.04
C ASP A 37 7.05 -1.33 -1.95
N VAL A 38 7.54 -1.05 -0.74
CA VAL A 38 8.58 -0.04 -0.55
C VAL A 38 9.95 -0.69 -0.83
N PRO A 39 10.80 -0.11 -1.69
CA PRO A 39 12.14 -0.66 -1.94
C PRO A 39 12.95 -0.84 -0.66
N GLY A 40 13.42 -2.06 -0.42
CA GLY A 40 14.20 -2.41 0.78
C GLY A 40 13.36 -2.73 2.02
N ALA A 41 12.02 -2.71 1.93
CA ALA A 41 11.15 -3.17 3.01
C ALA A 41 11.09 -4.70 3.07
N ALA A 42 11.13 -5.23 4.30
CA ALA A 42 10.76 -6.60 4.61
C ALA A 42 9.25 -6.74 4.89
N VAL A 43 8.62 -5.67 5.38
CA VAL A 43 7.20 -5.60 5.71
C VAL A 43 6.66 -4.25 5.29
N THR A 44 5.55 -4.22 4.54
CA THR A 44 4.84 -2.98 4.19
C THR A 44 3.39 -3.02 4.67
N PHE A 45 2.95 -1.95 5.35
CA PHE A 45 1.58 -1.77 5.81
C PHE A 45 0.98 -0.48 5.24
N ALA A 46 -0.06 -0.59 4.41
CA ALA A 46 -0.83 0.54 3.89
C ALA A 46 -1.99 0.89 4.84
N THR A 47 -1.70 1.69 5.87
CA THR A 47 -2.60 1.89 7.02
C THR A 47 -3.72 2.90 6.79
N THR A 48 -3.57 3.82 5.84
CA THR A 48 -4.56 4.87 5.56
C THR A 48 -4.70 5.15 4.07
N ILE A 49 -5.86 5.67 3.66
CA ILE A 49 -6.12 6.13 2.28
C ILE A 49 -7.06 7.34 2.30
N ASN A 50 -6.81 8.33 1.43
CA ASN A 50 -7.73 9.47 1.22
C ASN A 50 -8.52 9.33 -0.09
N ASN A 51 -9.48 10.23 -0.33
CA ASN A 51 -10.34 10.19 -1.53
C ASN A 51 -9.61 10.43 -2.87
N PHE A 52 -8.35 10.89 -2.84
CA PHE A 52 -7.50 11.01 -4.03
C PHE A 52 -6.69 9.73 -4.30
N GLY A 53 -6.93 8.66 -3.53
CA GLY A 53 -6.18 7.41 -3.62
C GLY A 53 -4.76 7.50 -3.06
N VAL A 54 -4.42 8.57 -2.34
CA VAL A 54 -3.12 8.70 -1.67
C VAL A 54 -3.13 7.87 -0.39
N VAL A 55 -2.10 7.05 -0.24
CA VAL A 55 -1.92 6.14 0.87
C VAL A 55 -0.77 6.62 1.73
N ALA A 56 -0.96 6.67 3.05
CA ALA A 56 0.14 6.74 4.00
C ALA A 56 0.20 5.45 4.81
N GLY A 57 1.41 5.08 5.21
CA GLY A 57 1.65 3.82 5.89
C GLY A 57 3.03 3.75 6.52
N GLU A 58 3.38 2.55 6.95
CA GLU A 58 4.67 2.25 7.56
C GLU A 58 5.30 1.02 6.90
N TYR A 59 6.62 0.97 6.96
CA TYR A 59 7.36 -0.21 6.54
C TYR A 59 8.51 -0.47 7.49
N PHE A 60 8.93 -1.73 7.53
CA PHE A 60 10.09 -2.19 8.31
C PHE A 60 11.16 -2.67 7.33
N ASP A 61 12.39 -2.21 7.50
CA ASP A 61 13.53 -2.76 6.75
C ASP A 61 13.92 -4.16 7.28
N ALA A 62 14.89 -4.80 6.62
CA ALA A 62 15.37 -6.12 7.02
C ALA A 62 16.02 -6.16 8.43
N ALA A 63 16.40 -5.01 8.98
CA ALA A 63 16.90 -4.89 10.34
C ALA A 63 15.78 -4.63 11.37
N GLY A 64 14.52 -4.60 10.92
CA GLY A 64 13.35 -4.34 11.76
C GLY A 64 13.17 -2.86 12.13
N LYS A 65 13.90 -1.94 11.49
CA LYS A 65 13.71 -0.51 11.73
C LYS A 65 12.50 0.01 10.95
N GLN A 66 11.66 0.76 11.65
CA GLN A 66 10.40 1.30 11.15
C GLN A 66 10.59 2.66 10.49
N TYR A 67 9.84 2.90 9.41
CA TYR A 67 9.77 4.16 8.69
C TYR A 67 8.34 4.42 8.21
N GLY A 68 8.01 5.70 7.98
CA GLY A 68 6.77 6.09 7.31
C GLY A 68 6.96 6.23 5.80
N PHE A 69 5.88 6.07 5.03
CA PHE A 69 5.86 6.35 3.60
C PHE A 69 4.54 7.01 3.17
N VAL A 70 4.57 7.65 1.99
CA VAL A 70 3.39 8.08 1.24
C VAL A 70 3.50 7.51 -0.18
N ALA A 71 2.45 6.83 -0.63
CA ALA A 71 2.30 6.34 -1.99
C ALA A 71 1.16 7.08 -2.68
N THR A 72 1.43 7.64 -3.85
CA THR A 72 0.43 8.28 -4.71
C THR A 72 0.05 7.32 -5.84
N PRO A 73 -1.19 7.36 -6.35
CA PRO A 73 -1.53 6.67 -7.58
C PRO A 73 -0.51 7.04 -8.66
N ALA A 74 -0.04 6.06 -9.43
CA ALA A 74 0.77 6.36 -10.60
C ALA A 74 -0.07 7.26 -11.51
N GLY A 75 0.33 8.53 -11.67
CA GLY A 75 -0.30 9.40 -12.65
C GLY A 75 -0.29 8.70 -14.00
N THR A 76 -1.36 8.84 -14.79
CA THR A 76 -1.32 8.47 -16.20
C THR A 76 -0.11 9.18 -16.80
N GLN A 77 0.96 8.43 -17.10
CA GLN A 77 2.09 8.99 -17.82
C GLN A 77 1.57 9.42 -19.19
N GLN A 78 1.22 10.69 -19.35
CA GLN A 78 1.16 11.30 -20.66
C GLN A 78 2.60 11.35 -21.14
N ARG A 79 2.99 10.31 -21.90
CA ARG A 79 4.19 10.36 -22.72
C ARG A 79 3.94 11.43 -23.79
N ASN A 80 4.61 12.57 -23.62
CA ASN A 80 4.83 13.53 -24.70
C ASN A 80 6.01 13.05 -25.54
#